data_AF-A0A519MUA4-F1
#
_entry.id   AF-A0A519MUA4-F1
#
_cell.length_a   1.000
_cell.length_b   1.000
_cell.length_c   1.000
_cell.angle_alpha   90.00
_cell.angle_beta   90.00
_cell.angle_gamma   90.00
#
_symmetry.space_group_name_H-M   'P 1'
#
loop_
_entity.id
_entity.type
_entity.pdbx_description
1 polymer ?
#
loop_
_entity_poly.entity_id
_entity_poly.type
_entity_poly.pdbx_seq_one_letter_code
_entity_poly.pdbx_strand_id
1 'polypeptide(L)'
;MNLSHEEEDNSLSLSKFESMLKTNKVFFFDSEEFEDIILHYLDTGKINLAKKALKLGLEQHPKSTGLKLVQVELLVFDDKLDVAERLLNDLYAIEPTNEEIYIQKANIYSKRDQHDKAVELLKTALQYTDDYADVYSLIGMEYLFMDNLELAKENFIKCLDEDTEDHSAL
;
A
#
# COMPACT_ATOMS: atom_id res chain seq x y z
N MET A 1 1.26 10.56 20.38
CA MET A 1 1.91 9.46 21.13
C MET A 1 1.66 8.06 20.53
N ASN A 2 0.99 7.95 19.36
CA ASN A 2 0.65 6.64 18.78
C ASN A 2 1.74 6.04 17.89
N LEU A 3 2.49 6.85 17.12
CA LEU A 3 3.58 6.35 16.27
C LEU A 3 4.62 5.51 17.03
N SER A 4 4.99 5.91 18.26
CA SER A 4 6.00 5.19 19.04
C SER A 4 5.53 3.82 19.53
N HIS A 5 4.21 3.62 19.67
CA HIS A 5 3.63 2.34 20.08
C HIS A 5 3.42 1.43 18.86
N GLU A 6 2.96 1.99 17.75
CA GLU A 6 2.82 1.27 16.47
C GLU A 6 4.19 0.80 15.93
N GLU A 7 5.24 1.63 15.99
CA GLU A 7 6.60 1.21 15.62
C GLU A 7 7.16 0.10 16.55
N GLU A 8 6.84 0.14 17.85
CA GLU A 8 7.25 -0.89 18.82
C GLU A 8 6.51 -2.22 18.57
N ASP A 9 5.21 -2.17 18.29
CA ASP A 9 4.40 -3.35 18.00
C ASP A 9 4.76 -3.96 16.63
N ASN A 10 5.02 -3.14 15.61
CA ASN A 10 5.50 -3.59 14.30
C ASN A 10 6.86 -4.30 14.40
N SER A 11 7.77 -3.74 15.19
CA SER A 11 9.06 -4.36 15.52
C SER A 11 8.89 -5.70 16.24
N LEU A 12 7.91 -5.81 17.15
CA LEU A 12 7.63 -7.03 17.87
C LEU A 12 7.08 -8.13 16.94
N SER A 13 6.10 -7.83 16.09
CA SER A 13 5.50 -8.79 15.15
C SER A 13 6.51 -9.29 14.13
N LEU A 14 7.35 -8.40 13.61
CA LEU A 14 8.46 -8.77 12.74
C LEU A 14 9.45 -9.71 13.44
N SER A 15 9.87 -9.39 14.68
CA SER A 15 10.81 -10.23 15.42
C SER A 15 10.24 -11.62 15.76
N LYS A 16 8.95 -11.69 16.12
CA LYS A 16 8.21 -12.95 16.32
C LYS A 16 8.18 -13.76 15.04
N PHE A 17 7.87 -13.13 13.91
CA PHE A 17 7.82 -13.80 12.61
C PHE A 17 9.20 -14.33 12.19
N GLU A 18 10.26 -13.53 12.34
CA GLU A 18 11.62 -14.00 12.07
C GLU A 18 12.03 -15.17 12.97
N SER A 19 11.65 -15.14 14.24
CA SER A 19 11.84 -16.25 15.17
C SER A 19 11.07 -17.50 14.71
N MET A 20 9.84 -17.33 14.22
CA MET A 20 9.05 -18.40 13.59
C MET A 20 9.76 -19.01 12.39
N LEU A 21 10.46 -18.21 11.59
CA LEU A 21 11.17 -18.71 10.41
C LEU A 21 12.46 -19.46 10.78
N LYS A 22 13.11 -19.05 11.87
CA LYS A 22 14.36 -19.64 12.37
C LYS A 22 14.12 -20.87 13.25
N THR A 23 12.95 -20.97 13.87
CA THR A 23 12.60 -22.03 14.82
C THR A 23 11.44 -22.86 14.28
N ASN A 24 11.33 -24.14 14.64
CA ASN A 24 10.13 -24.93 14.30
C ASN A 24 8.93 -24.59 15.21
N LYS A 25 8.89 -23.39 15.80
CA LYS A 25 7.76 -22.92 16.62
C LYS A 25 6.72 -22.30 15.71
N VAL A 26 5.45 -22.54 16.02
CA VAL A 26 4.32 -21.93 15.32
C VAL A 26 3.84 -20.74 16.14
N PHE A 27 3.81 -19.57 15.52
CA PHE A 27 3.17 -18.37 16.05
C PHE A 27 1.98 -18.00 15.17
N PHE A 28 1.01 -17.32 15.77
CA PHE A 28 -0.17 -16.80 15.08
C PHE A 28 -0.03 -15.29 14.99
N PHE A 29 -0.49 -14.75 13.87
CA PHE A 29 -0.54 -13.33 13.58
C PHE A 29 -1.94 -13.03 13.06
N ASP A 30 -2.51 -11.88 13.40
CA ASP A 30 -3.68 -11.39 12.69
C ASP A 30 -3.31 -10.88 11.28
N SER A 31 -4.30 -10.44 10.51
CA SER A 31 -4.06 -9.99 9.14
C SER A 31 -3.24 -8.70 9.08
N GLU A 32 -3.44 -7.79 10.02
CA GLU A 32 -2.77 -6.48 10.07
C GLU A 32 -1.29 -6.67 10.41
N GLU A 33 -0.98 -7.50 11.41
CA GLU A 33 0.40 -7.89 11.73
C GLU A 33 1.11 -8.51 10.50
N PHE A 34 0.40 -9.31 9.70
CA PHE A 34 0.97 -9.83 8.46
C PHE A 34 1.21 -8.74 7.43
N GLU A 35 0.29 -7.79 7.26
CA GLU A 35 0.42 -6.66 6.35
C GLU A 35 1.67 -5.84 6.69
N ASP A 36 1.86 -5.47 7.96
CA ASP A 36 3.05 -4.75 8.44
C ASP A 36 4.35 -5.51 8.18
N ILE A 37 4.35 -6.82 8.45
CA ILE A 37 5.51 -7.68 8.20
C ILE A 37 5.84 -7.70 6.70
N ILE A 38 4.83 -7.77 5.83
CA ILE A 38 5.03 -7.83 4.38
C ILE A 38 5.55 -6.49 3.87
N LEU A 39 4.93 -5.38 4.25
CA LEU A 39 5.32 -4.03 3.87
C LEU A 39 6.76 -3.74 4.31
N HIS A 40 7.12 -4.07 5.56
CA HIS A 40 8.51 -3.97 6.02
C HIS A 40 9.50 -4.73 5.14
N TYR A 41 9.14 -5.94 4.70
CA TYR A 41 10.00 -6.72 3.81
C TYR A 41 10.05 -6.18 2.39
N LEU A 42 8.99 -5.52 1.90
CA LEU A 42 8.99 -4.82 0.62
C LEU A 42 9.93 -3.61 0.68
N ASP A 43 9.78 -2.75 1.70
CA ASP A 43 10.60 -1.54 1.90
C ASP A 43 12.09 -1.85 2.05
N THR A 44 12.40 -2.94 2.75
CA THR A 44 13.79 -3.39 2.93
C THR A 44 14.32 -4.24 1.76
N GLY A 45 13.53 -4.41 0.69
CA GLY A 45 13.91 -5.14 -0.53
C GLY A 45 14.02 -6.66 -0.34
N LYS A 46 13.55 -7.21 0.77
CA LYS A 46 13.56 -8.65 1.09
C LYS A 46 12.36 -9.37 0.48
N ILE A 47 12.19 -9.26 -0.84
CA ILE A 47 11.00 -9.73 -1.59
C ILE A 47 10.65 -11.21 -1.33
N ASN A 48 11.64 -12.09 -1.17
CA ASN A 48 11.38 -13.51 -0.88
C ASN A 48 10.72 -13.73 0.48
N LEU A 49 11.04 -12.90 1.48
CA LEU A 49 10.42 -12.95 2.80
C LEU A 49 9.01 -12.33 2.75
N ALA A 50 8.84 -11.22 2.04
CA ALA A 50 7.52 -10.64 1.76
C ALA A 50 6.55 -11.67 1.16
N LYS A 51 6.97 -12.36 0.08
CA LYS A 51 6.16 -13.43 -0.56
C LYS A 51 5.86 -14.60 0.39
N LYS A 52 6.79 -14.93 1.29
CA LYS A 52 6.59 -15.99 2.29
C LYS A 52 5.58 -15.56 3.37
N ALA A 53 5.70 -14.34 3.87
CA ALA A 53 4.77 -13.77 4.83
C ALA A 53 3.36 -13.66 4.22
N LEU A 54 3.23 -13.12 3.01
CA LEU A 54 1.96 -13.04 2.30
C LEU A 54 1.31 -14.41 2.11
N LYS A 55 2.08 -15.42 1.71
CA LYS A 55 1.55 -16.79 1.55
C LYS A 55 0.96 -17.30 2.87
N LEU A 56 1.69 -17.15 3.97
CA LEU A 56 1.22 -17.59 5.29
C LEU A 56 0.01 -16.78 5.77
N GLY A 57 0.02 -15.47 5.53
CA GLY A 57 -1.10 -14.57 5.84
C GLY A 57 -2.37 -14.99 5.11
N LEU A 58 -2.31 -15.22 3.80
CA LEU A 58 -3.47 -15.65 3.01
C LEU A 58 -3.94 -17.08 3.32
N GLU A 59 -3.05 -17.96 3.79
CA GLU A 59 -3.44 -19.29 4.28
C GLU A 59 -4.25 -19.21 5.58
N GLN A 60 -3.93 -18.27 6.46
CA GLN A 60 -4.64 -18.07 7.74
C GLN A 60 -5.89 -17.19 7.58
N HIS A 61 -5.79 -16.16 6.73
CA HIS A 61 -6.79 -15.10 6.58
C HIS A 61 -7.20 -14.93 5.10
N PRO A 62 -7.78 -15.97 4.44
CA PRO A 62 -8.05 -15.96 2.99
C PRO A 62 -9.09 -14.91 2.54
N LYS A 63 -9.78 -14.28 3.49
CA LYS A 63 -10.80 -13.26 3.23
C LYS A 63 -10.33 -11.84 3.55
N SER A 64 -9.13 -11.64 4.12
CA SER A 64 -8.62 -10.30 4.40
C SER A 64 -8.49 -9.53 3.09
N THR A 65 -9.09 -8.33 3.06
CA THR A 65 -8.96 -7.39 1.94
C THR A 65 -7.56 -6.80 1.92
N GLY A 66 -7.02 -6.36 3.06
CA GLY A 66 -5.67 -5.77 3.17
C GLY A 66 -4.58 -6.71 2.66
N LEU A 67 -4.56 -7.97 3.09
CA LEU A 67 -3.63 -8.97 2.55
C LEU A 67 -3.78 -9.21 1.03
N LYS A 68 -4.99 -9.09 0.49
CA LYS A 68 -5.20 -9.17 -0.97
C LYS A 68 -4.74 -7.91 -1.68
N LEU A 69 -4.81 -6.73 -1.07
CA LEU A 69 -4.23 -5.49 -1.60
C LEU A 69 -2.70 -5.58 -1.63
N VAL A 70 -2.07 -6.08 -0.56
CA VAL A 70 -0.63 -6.37 -0.56
C VAL A 70 -0.26 -7.44 -1.60
N GLN A 71 -1.14 -8.42 -1.85
CA GLN A 71 -0.98 -9.36 -2.97
C GLN A 71 -1.01 -8.66 -4.33
N VAL A 72 -1.91 -7.70 -4.52
CA VAL A 72 -1.97 -6.88 -5.74
C VAL A 72 -0.67 -6.12 -5.93
N GLU A 73 -0.13 -5.48 -4.90
CA GLU A 73 1.13 -4.74 -4.98
C GLU A 73 2.29 -5.64 -5.42
N LEU A 74 2.41 -6.84 -4.84
CA LEU A 74 3.40 -7.84 -5.26
C LEU A 74 3.18 -8.34 -6.69
N LEU A 75 1.94 -8.44 -7.17
CA LEU A 75 1.64 -8.76 -8.56
C LEU A 75 2.05 -7.63 -9.50
N VAL A 76 1.84 -6.36 -9.12
CA VAL A 76 2.29 -5.19 -9.86
C VAL A 76 3.81 -5.13 -9.93
N PHE A 77 4.49 -5.41 -8.81
CA PHE A 77 5.95 -5.53 -8.76
C PHE A 77 6.49 -6.63 -9.69
N ASP A 78 5.78 -7.76 -9.77
CA ASP A 78 6.09 -8.89 -10.67
C ASP A 78 5.65 -8.65 -12.14
N ASP A 79 5.15 -7.46 -12.49
CA ASP A 79 4.62 -7.10 -13.81
C ASP A 79 3.41 -7.95 -14.27
N LYS A 80 2.65 -8.52 -13.32
CA LYS A 80 1.44 -9.33 -13.56
C LYS A 80 0.18 -8.46 -13.52
N LEU A 81 0.18 -7.38 -14.28
CA LEU A 81 -0.83 -6.33 -14.24
C LEU A 81 -2.26 -6.84 -14.48
N ASP A 82 -2.45 -7.78 -15.42
CA ASP A 82 -3.79 -8.33 -15.74
C ASP A 82 -4.38 -9.21 -14.63
N VAL A 83 -3.52 -9.80 -13.79
CA VAL A 83 -3.96 -10.58 -12.63
C VAL A 83 -4.28 -9.65 -11.47
N ALA A 84 -3.43 -8.65 -11.25
CA ALA A 84 -3.63 -7.58 -10.27
C ALA A 84 -4.97 -6.85 -10.51
N GLU A 85 -5.24 -6.46 -11.76
CA GLU A 85 -6.46 -5.75 -12.14
C GLU A 85 -7.73 -6.58 -11.91
N ARG A 86 -7.69 -7.89 -12.19
CA ARG A 86 -8.82 -8.79 -11.89
C ARG A 86 -9.09 -8.88 -10.40
N LEU A 87 -8.04 -9.04 -9.60
CA LEU A 87 -8.18 -9.09 -8.14
C LEU A 87 -8.73 -7.76 -7.59
N LEU A 88 -8.25 -6.61 -8.09
CA LEU A 88 -8.80 -5.31 -7.70
C LEU A 88 -10.27 -5.12 -8.08
N ASN A 89 -10.72 -5.70 -9.19
CA ASN A 89 -12.14 -5.65 -9.56
C ASN A 89 -13.00 -6.50 -8.61
N ASP A 90 -12.48 -7.63 -8.15
CA ASP A 90 -13.14 -8.45 -7.13
C ASP A 90 -13.20 -7.71 -5.78
N LEU A 91 -12.11 -7.06 -5.37
CA LEU A 91 -12.07 -6.27 -4.14
C LEU A 91 -13.00 -5.05 -4.21
N TYR A 92 -13.03 -4.36 -5.34
CA TYR A 92 -13.91 -3.21 -5.58
C TYR A 92 -15.39 -3.56 -5.41
N ALA A 93 -15.79 -4.77 -5.80
CA ALA A 93 -17.17 -5.23 -5.64
C ALA A 93 -17.56 -5.45 -4.16
N ILE A 94 -16.58 -5.59 -3.27
CA ILE A 94 -16.77 -5.80 -1.83
C ILE A 94 -16.68 -4.46 -1.09
N GLU A 95 -15.65 -3.67 -1.39
CA GLU A 95 -15.32 -2.42 -0.71
C GLU A 95 -15.15 -1.27 -1.72
N PRO A 96 -16.22 -0.75 -2.32
CA PRO A 96 -16.13 0.28 -3.36
C PRO A 96 -15.64 1.63 -2.85
N THR A 97 -15.55 1.83 -1.54
CA THR A 97 -15.08 3.06 -0.90
C THR A 97 -13.70 2.90 -0.27
N ASN A 98 -13.01 1.79 -0.53
CA ASN A 98 -11.62 1.60 -0.07
C ASN A 98 -10.68 2.31 -1.06
N GLU A 99 -10.02 3.36 -0.59
CA GLU A 99 -9.09 4.23 -1.29
C GLU A 99 -7.92 3.46 -1.91
N GLU A 100 -7.39 2.46 -1.21
CA GLU A 100 -6.22 1.68 -1.64
C GLU A 100 -6.50 0.91 -2.93
N ILE A 101 -7.76 0.51 -3.16
CA ILE A 101 -8.17 -0.09 -4.44
C ILE A 101 -7.96 0.88 -5.60
N TYR A 102 -8.27 2.16 -5.41
CA TYR A 102 -8.09 3.18 -6.44
C TYR A 102 -6.61 3.51 -6.64
N ILE A 103 -5.83 3.57 -5.56
CA ILE A 103 -4.38 3.76 -5.59
C ILE A 103 -3.70 2.62 -6.38
N GLN A 104 -4.01 1.36 -6.06
CA GLN A 104 -3.44 0.22 -6.76
C GLN A 104 -3.89 0.13 -8.23
N LYS A 105 -5.14 0.53 -8.55
CA LYS A 105 -5.55 0.68 -9.95
C LYS A 105 -4.73 1.77 -10.65
N ALA A 106 -4.52 2.91 -10.01
CA ALA A 106 -3.70 3.98 -10.55
C ALA A 106 -2.26 3.52 -10.83
N ASN A 107 -1.65 2.76 -9.92
CA ASN A 107 -0.33 2.16 -10.10
C ASN A 107 -0.27 1.26 -11.35
N ILE A 108 -1.31 0.46 -11.60
CA ILE A 108 -1.40 -0.37 -12.81
C ILE A 108 -1.49 0.49 -14.07
N TYR A 109 -2.29 1.57 -14.06
CA TYR A 109 -2.40 2.47 -15.20
C TYR A 109 -1.10 3.25 -15.46
N SER A 110 -0.43 3.70 -14.40
CA SER A 110 0.89 4.34 -14.45
C SER A 110 1.95 3.41 -15.06
N LYS A 111 1.99 2.14 -14.63
CA LYS A 111 2.86 1.10 -15.23
C LYS A 111 2.58 0.81 -16.70
N ARG A 112 1.38 1.14 -17.19
CA ARG A 112 0.98 1.02 -18.60
C ARG A 112 1.16 2.35 -19.37
N ASP A 113 1.91 3.31 -18.82
CA ASP A 113 2.11 4.66 -19.35
C ASP A 113 0.79 5.46 -19.56
N GLN A 114 -0.27 5.10 -18.82
CA GLN A 114 -1.58 5.76 -18.85
C GLN A 114 -1.74 6.69 -17.63
N HIS A 115 -0.83 7.66 -17.52
CA HIS A 115 -0.71 8.57 -16.38
C HIS A 115 -1.94 9.47 -16.18
N ASP A 116 -2.62 9.84 -17.28
CA ASP A 116 -3.87 10.60 -17.24
C ASP A 116 -4.96 9.86 -16.44
N LYS A 117 -5.15 8.57 -16.72
CA LYS A 117 -6.10 7.72 -15.99
C LYS A 117 -5.65 7.44 -14.55
N ALA A 118 -4.34 7.30 -14.33
CA ALA A 118 -3.80 7.15 -12.99
C ALA A 118 -4.18 8.36 -12.11
N VAL A 119 -4.03 9.58 -12.64
CA VAL A 119 -4.45 10.81 -11.94
C VAL A 119 -5.95 10.85 -11.67
N GLU A 120 -6.81 10.41 -12.60
CA GLU A 120 -8.26 10.35 -12.38
C GLU A 120 -8.63 9.40 -11.22
N LEU A 121 -7.96 8.25 -11.15
CA LEU A 121 -8.16 7.27 -10.09
C LEU A 121 -7.65 7.79 -8.74
N LEU A 122 -6.48 8.41 -8.70
CA LEU A 122 -5.95 9.03 -7.47
C LEU A 122 -6.84 10.18 -6.97
N LYS A 123 -7.41 10.98 -7.87
CA LYS A 123 -8.43 11.98 -7.49
C LYS A 123 -9.71 11.37 -6.92
N THR A 124 -10.01 10.12 -7.28
CA THR A 124 -11.10 9.37 -6.68
C THR A 124 -10.69 8.83 -5.30
N ALA A 125 -9.45 8.36 -5.14
CA ALA A 125 -8.89 7.97 -3.84
C ALA A 125 -8.95 9.11 -2.82
N LEU A 126 -8.68 10.35 -3.25
CA LEU A 126 -8.82 11.56 -2.40
C LEU A 126 -10.24 11.78 -1.82
N GLN A 127 -11.27 11.09 -2.31
CA GLN A 127 -12.63 11.20 -1.76
C GLN A 127 -12.88 10.24 -0.60
N TYR A 128 -11.97 9.29 -0.40
CA TYR A 128 -12.13 8.17 0.53
C TYR A 128 -10.98 8.05 1.54
N THR A 129 -9.82 8.60 1.24
CA THR A 129 -8.66 8.61 2.15
C THR A 129 -8.80 9.69 3.24
N ASP A 130 -8.27 9.39 4.42
CA ASP A 130 -7.93 10.39 5.44
C ASP A 130 -6.45 10.79 5.37
N ASP A 131 -5.61 10.00 4.68
CA ASP A 131 -4.22 10.33 4.35
C ASP A 131 -4.15 11.00 2.98
N TYR A 132 -4.32 12.32 2.98
CA TYR A 132 -4.27 13.13 1.78
C TYR A 132 -2.84 13.34 1.27
N ALA A 133 -1.87 13.38 2.19
CA ALA A 133 -0.48 13.70 1.88
C ALA A 133 0.12 12.67 0.91
N ASP A 134 -0.08 11.38 1.20
CA ASP A 134 0.39 10.28 0.36
C ASP A 134 -0.23 10.31 -1.04
N VAL A 135 -1.54 10.51 -1.12
CA VAL A 135 -2.24 10.54 -2.42
C VAL A 135 -1.83 11.77 -3.25
N TYR A 136 -1.63 12.93 -2.64
CA TYR A 136 -1.11 14.10 -3.35
C TYR A 136 0.32 13.87 -3.86
N SER A 137 1.17 13.20 -3.09
CA SER A 137 2.51 12.82 -3.54
C SER A 137 2.45 11.94 -4.79
N LEU A 138 1.58 10.92 -4.79
CA LEU A 138 1.37 10.04 -5.95
C LEU A 138 0.86 10.82 -7.18
N ILE A 139 -0.11 11.72 -7.02
CA ILE A 139 -0.57 12.58 -8.13
C ILE A 139 0.56 13.45 -8.67
N GLY A 140 1.39 13.99 -7.78
CA GLY A 140 2.59 14.75 -8.15
C GLY A 140 3.54 13.94 -9.02
N MET A 141 3.81 12.68 -8.65
CA MET A 141 4.64 11.75 -9.43
C MET A 141 4.05 11.47 -10.83
N GLU A 142 2.74 11.25 -10.94
CA GLU A 142 2.09 11.05 -12.24
C GLU A 142 2.22 12.29 -13.16
N TYR A 143 2.13 13.50 -12.61
CA TYR A 143 2.40 14.71 -13.40
C TYR A 143 3.86 14.86 -13.80
N LEU A 144 4.81 14.37 -13.01
CA LEU A 144 6.22 14.30 -13.42
C LEU A 144 6.42 13.36 -14.61
N PHE A 145 5.79 12.18 -14.61
CA PHE A 145 5.84 11.27 -15.77
C PHE A 145 5.27 11.90 -17.05
N MET A 146 4.31 12.83 -16.90
CA MET A 146 3.75 13.61 -18.02
C MET A 146 4.52 14.90 -18.36
N ASP A 147 5.69 15.14 -17.76
CA ASP A 147 6.48 16.38 -17.87
C ASP A 147 5.70 17.67 -17.48
N ASN A 148 4.62 17.53 -16.71
CA ASN A 148 3.80 18.65 -16.26
C ASN A 148 4.28 19.16 -14.89
N LEU A 149 5.41 19.88 -14.92
CA LEU A 149 6.11 20.32 -13.73
C LEU A 149 5.30 21.28 -12.84
N GLU A 150 4.43 22.10 -13.43
CA GLU A 150 3.60 23.04 -12.67
C GLU A 150 2.56 22.28 -11.83
N LEU A 151 1.80 21.35 -12.44
CA LEU A 151 0.84 20.54 -11.69
C LEU A 151 1.51 19.58 -10.71
N ALA A 152 2.68 19.03 -11.06
CA ALA A 152 3.46 18.21 -10.14
C ALA A 152 3.82 19.02 -8.87
N LYS A 153 4.38 20.22 -9.05
CA LYS A 153 4.73 21.12 -7.96
C LYS A 153 3.53 21.50 -7.10
N GLU A 154 2.39 21.83 -7.70
CA GLU A 154 1.17 22.15 -6.95
C GLU A 154 0.73 20.98 -6.04
N ASN A 155 0.81 19.74 -6.51
CA ASN A 155 0.42 18.58 -5.69
C ASN A 155 1.46 18.27 -4.60
N PHE A 156 2.76 18.43 -4.86
CA PHE A 156 3.76 18.30 -3.80
C PHE A 156 3.64 19.37 -2.71
N ILE A 157 3.21 20.59 -3.06
CA ILE A 157 2.90 21.62 -2.05
C ILE A 157 1.73 21.17 -1.18
N LYS A 158 0.65 20.67 -1.78
CA LYS A 158 -0.50 20.14 -1.01
C LYS A 158 -0.09 18.98 -0.10
N CYS A 159 0.72 18.05 -0.59
CA CYS A 159 1.26 16.97 0.22
C CYS A 159 1.97 17.50 1.48
N LEU A 160 2.82 18.52 1.34
CA LEU A 160 3.49 19.16 2.48
C LEU A 160 2.53 19.90 3.41
N ASP A 161 1.52 20.58 2.86
CA ASP A 161 0.54 21.31 3.67
C ASP A 161 -0.25 20.34 4.58
N GLU A 162 -0.73 19.22 4.03
CA GLU A 162 -1.45 18.18 4.80
C GLU A 162 -0.58 17.53 5.89
N ASP A 163 0.68 17.21 5.57
CA ASP A 163 1.66 16.66 6.53
C ASP A 163 1.94 17.65 7.69
N THR A 164 2.03 18.95 7.39
CA THR A 164 2.20 19.97 8.44
C THR A 164 0.97 20.16 9.32
N GLU A 165 -0.24 19.99 8.77
CA GLU A 165 -1.48 20.05 9.55
C GLU A 165 -1.58 18.88 10.51
N ASP A 166 -1.24 17.65 10.07
CA ASP A 166 -1.22 16.45 10.92
C ASP A 166 -0.25 16.59 12.10
N HIS A 167 0.97 17.09 11.84
CA HIS A 167 1.95 17.37 12.89
C HIS A 167 1.56 18.51 13.85
N SER A 168 0.74 19.47 13.41
CA SER A 168 0.31 20.59 14.24
C SER A 168 -0.85 20.27 15.18
N ALA A 169 -1.55 19.14 14.96
CA ALA A 169 -2.72 18.70 15.70
C ALA A 169 -2.41 17.83 16.94
N LEU A 170 -1.14 17.49 17.19
CA LEU A 170 -0.64 16.64 18.30
C LEU A 170 -0.09 17.44 19.49
#